data_AF-A0A101GFW2-F1
#
_entry.id   AF-A0A101GFW2-F1
#
_cell.length_a   1.000
_cell.length_b   1.000
_cell.length_c   1.000
_cell.angle_alpha   90.00
_cell.angle_beta   90.00
_cell.angle_gamma   90.00
#
_symmetry.space_group_name_H-M   'P 1'
#
loop_
_entity.id
_entity.type
_entity.pdbx_description
1 polymer ?
#
loop_
_entity_poly.entity_id
_entity_poly.type
_entity_poly.pdbx_seq_one_letter_code
_entity_poly.pdbx_strand_id
1 'polypeptide(L)'
;LGAMALGMFYWNFPVARTFLGDGGSTLLGFLCMSQLSMDCGVFFAKTPVPVLFAVLFLIGGVPFIDTAVSILRRVLSGKSPFTPDRGHIHHRLLDKGVSQTAVLLLLSAAHGLCIAGGYVLLVVAGS
;
A
#
# COMPACT_ATOMS: atom_id res chain seq x y z
N LEU A 1 12.73 0.14 11.61
CA LEU A 1 11.86 -0.23 10.46
C LEU A 1 12.56 -0.08 9.11
N GLY A 2 13.11 1.10 8.77
CA GLY A 2 13.75 1.34 7.47
C GLY A 2 14.86 0.35 7.09
N ALA A 3 15.78 0.04 8.00
CA ALA A 3 16.85 -0.95 7.75
C ALA A 3 16.31 -2.36 7.48
N MET A 4 15.20 -2.76 8.11
CA MET A 4 14.56 -4.07 7.89
C MET A 4 13.93 -4.14 6.50
N ALA A 5 13.24 -3.07 6.09
CA ALA A 5 12.64 -2.96 4.75
C ALA A 5 13.73 -2.94 3.66
N LEU A 6 14.82 -2.19 3.86
CA LEU A 6 15.95 -2.14 2.92
C LEU A 6 16.67 -3.48 2.80
N GLY A 7 16.90 -4.17 3.93
CA GLY A 7 17.47 -5.51 3.93
C GLY A 7 16.62 -6.49 3.12
N MET A 8 15.29 -6.49 3.34
CA MET A 8 14.39 -7.35 2.57
C MET A 8 14.34 -6.96 1.09
N PHE A 9 14.33 -5.66 0.78
CA PHE A 9 14.33 -5.16 -0.59
C PHE A 9 15.54 -5.66 -1.37
N TYR A 10 16.74 -5.66 -0.76
CA TYR A 10 17.96 -6.17 -1.39
C TYR A 10 17.84 -7.65 -1.82
N TRP A 11 17.18 -8.49 -1.03
CA TRP A 11 16.99 -9.92 -1.35
C TRP A 11 15.77 -10.18 -2.26
N ASN A 12 14.84 -9.24 -2.35
CA ASN A 12 13.61 -9.36 -3.13
C ASN A 12 13.71 -8.71 -4.53
N PHE A 13 14.62 -7.77 -4.73
CA PHE A 13 14.69 -6.96 -5.95
C PHE A 13 15.61 -7.56 -7.02
N PRO A 14 15.21 -7.53 -8.32
CA PRO A 14 13.86 -7.45 -8.88
C PRO A 14 13.20 -8.84 -9.02
N VAL A 15 14.02 -9.90 -8.95
CA VAL A 15 13.59 -11.30 -8.91
C VAL A 15 13.77 -11.80 -7.49
N ALA A 16 12.67 -12.22 -6.86
CA ALA A 16 12.66 -12.61 -5.46
C ALA A 16 13.54 -13.85 -5.22
N ARG A 17 14.52 -13.73 -4.33
CA ARG A 17 15.32 -14.87 -3.83
C ARG A 17 14.74 -15.47 -2.56
N THR A 18 13.99 -14.66 -1.82
CA THR A 18 13.30 -15.03 -0.59
C THR A 18 11.94 -14.35 -0.58
N PHE A 19 10.92 -15.06 -0.10
CA PHE A 19 9.57 -14.51 0.05
C PHE A 19 9.38 -13.99 1.47
N LEU A 20 8.82 -12.80 1.60
CA LEU A 20 8.49 -12.20 2.90
C LEU A 20 7.38 -12.99 3.63
N GLY A 21 6.46 -13.59 2.87
CA GLY A 21 5.32 -14.34 3.39
C GLY A 21 4.30 -13.49 4.16
N ASP A 22 3.25 -14.14 4.63
CA ASP A 22 2.18 -13.48 5.38
C ASP A 22 2.65 -13.03 6.77
N GLY A 23 3.47 -13.84 7.43
CA GLY A 23 4.02 -13.49 8.76
C GLY A 23 4.90 -12.25 8.73
N GLY A 24 5.78 -12.13 7.74
CA GLY A 24 6.67 -10.97 7.61
C GLY A 24 5.93 -9.70 7.19
N SER A 25 4.98 -9.81 6.26
CA SER A 25 4.21 -8.66 5.75
C SER A 25 3.25 -8.11 6.80
N THR A 26 2.53 -8.98 7.53
CA THR A 26 1.65 -8.55 8.63
C THR A 26 2.42 -7.94 9.79
N LEU A 27 3.56 -8.50 10.18
CA LEU A 27 4.43 -7.93 11.21
C LEU A 27 4.97 -6.55 10.79
N LEU A 28 5.49 -6.41 9.57
CA LEU A 28 5.98 -5.13 9.08
C LEU A 28 4.87 -4.07 9.02
N GLY A 29 3.66 -4.45 8.61
CA GLY A 29 2.49 -3.58 8.63
C GLY A 29 2.12 -3.11 10.03
N PHE A 30 2.08 -4.04 11.00
CA PHE A 30 1.83 -3.74 12.41
C PHE A 30 2.87 -2.79 12.99
N LEU A 31 4.16 -3.07 12.79
CA LEU A 31 5.25 -2.22 13.28
C LEU A 31 5.22 -0.82 12.64
N CYS A 32 4.89 -0.74 11.35
CA CYS A 32 4.73 0.54 10.64
C CYS A 32 3.61 1.39 11.24
N MET A 33 2.42 0.80 11.44
CA MET A 33 1.29 1.51 12.02
C MET A 33 1.49 1.85 13.50
N SER A 34 2.16 0.98 14.27
CA SER A 34 2.53 1.27 15.66
C SER A 34 3.46 2.47 15.74
N GLN A 35 4.52 2.51 14.93
CA GLN A 35 5.43 3.64 14.88
C GLN A 35 4.71 4.93 14.45
N LEU A 36 3.89 4.88 13.39
CA LEU A 36 3.12 6.03 12.92
C LEU A 36 2.14 6.55 14.00
N SER A 37 1.54 5.64 14.78
CA SER A 37 0.65 6.01 15.88
C SER A 37 1.39 6.65 17.06
N MET A 38 2.62 6.23 17.33
CA MET A 38 3.45 6.85 18.37
C MET A 38 3.93 8.24 17.94
N ASP A 39 4.37 8.38 16.70
CA ASP A 39 4.94 9.63 16.18
C ASP A 39 3.86 10.69 15.88
N CYS A 40 2.68 10.27 15.40
CA CYS A 40 1.60 11.17 14.95
C CYS A 40 0.30 11.04 15.75
N GLY A 41 0.25 10.25 16.82
CA GLY A 41 -1.00 9.95 17.54
C GLY A 41 -1.73 11.17 18.09
N VAL A 42 -0.98 12.15 18.61
CA VAL A 42 -1.56 13.42 19.11
C VAL A 42 -2.18 14.24 17.98
N PHE A 43 -1.58 14.21 16.79
CA PHE A 43 -2.11 14.87 15.61
C PHE A 43 -3.39 14.18 15.13
N PHE A 44 -3.39 12.85 15.05
CA PHE A 44 -4.57 12.07 14.64
C PHE A 44 -5.75 12.26 15.59
N ALA A 45 -5.50 12.39 16.89
CA ALA A 45 -6.55 12.64 17.88
C ALA A 45 -7.28 13.99 17.68
N LYS A 46 -6.62 14.98 17.08
CA LYS A 46 -7.20 16.31 16.78
C LYS A 46 -7.75 16.43 15.36
N THR A 47 -7.40 15.49 14.49
CA THR A 47 -7.78 15.51 13.08
C THR A 47 -9.21 15.00 12.91
N PRO A 48 -10.07 15.67 12.12
CA PRO A 48 -11.39 15.14 11.80
C PRO A 48 -11.31 13.74 11.18
N VAL A 49 -12.19 12.83 11.61
CA VAL A 49 -12.22 11.43 11.16
C VAL A 49 -12.18 11.28 9.62
N PRO A 50 -12.95 12.06 8.81
CA PRO A 50 -12.90 11.93 7.35
C PRO A 50 -11.51 12.23 6.76
N VAL A 51 -10.81 13.21 7.31
CA VAL A 51 -9.45 13.58 6.87
C VAL A 51 -8.47 12.48 7.22
N LEU A 52 -8.58 11.91 8.44
CA LEU A 52 -7.75 10.79 8.87
C LEU A 52 -7.92 9.58 7.94
N PHE A 53 -9.16 9.23 7.57
CA PHE A 53 -9.42 8.15 6.61
C PHE A 53 -8.81 8.44 5.24
N ALA A 54 -8.93 9.66 4.73
CA ALA A 54 -8.34 10.05 3.44
C ALA A 54 -6.81 9.96 3.47
N VAL A 55 -6.17 10.42 4.54
CA VAL A 55 -4.71 10.32 4.72
C VAL A 55 -4.26 8.86 4.78
N LEU A 56 -4.91 8.03 5.60
CA LEU A 56 -4.56 6.60 5.71
C LEU A 56 -4.77 5.86 4.39
N PHE A 57 -5.82 6.20 3.64
CA PHE A 57 -6.07 5.66 2.31
C PHE A 57 -4.96 6.05 1.32
N LEU A 58 -4.52 7.31 1.33
CA LEU A 58 -3.46 7.82 0.47
C LEU A 58 -2.07 7.26 0.84
N ILE A 59 -1.76 7.15 2.12
CA ILE A 59 -0.51 6.53 2.60
C ILE A 59 -0.50 5.03 2.29
N GLY A 60 -1.65 4.35 2.45
CA GLY A 60 -1.83 2.97 2.00
C GLY A 60 -1.67 2.81 0.48
N GLY A 61 -1.94 3.87 -0.28
CA GLY A 61 -1.59 4.04 -1.68
C GLY A 61 -2.06 2.92 -2.60
N VAL A 62 -1.19 2.53 -3.54
CA VAL A 62 -1.49 1.54 -4.58
C VAL A 62 -2.02 0.19 -4.04
N PRO A 63 -1.42 -0.47 -3.02
CA PRO A 63 -1.95 -1.72 -2.47
C PRO A 63 -3.38 -1.61 -1.93
N PHE A 64 -3.71 -0.49 -1.28
CA PHE A 64 -5.04 -0.27 -0.72
C PHE A 64 -6.07 -0.08 -1.84
N ILE A 65 -5.73 0.73 -2.85
CA ILE A 65 -6.58 0.97 -4.02
C ILE A 65 -6.81 -0.35 -4.79
N ASP A 66 -5.76 -1.12 -5.04
CA ASP A 66 -5.86 -2.39 -5.76
C ASP A 66 -6.75 -3.40 -5.03
N THR A 67 -6.63 -3.48 -3.70
CA THR A 67 -7.49 -4.31 -2.85
C THR A 67 -8.95 -3.82 -2.88
N ALA A 68 -9.18 -2.52 -2.73
CA ALA A 68 -10.52 -1.93 -2.77
C ALA A 68 -11.21 -2.17 -4.12
N VAL A 69 -10.48 -1.99 -5.23
CA VAL A 69 -10.96 -2.26 -6.58
C VAL A 69 -11.25 -3.75 -6.79
N SER A 70 -10.41 -4.64 -6.25
CA SER A 70 -10.65 -6.09 -6.32
C SER A 70 -11.92 -6.48 -5.55
N ILE A 71 -12.09 -5.98 -4.31
CA ILE A 71 -13.31 -6.20 -3.51
C ILE A 71 -14.54 -5.68 -4.25
N LEU A 72 -14.50 -4.43 -4.73
CA LEU A 72 -15.61 -3.81 -5.46
C LEU A 72 -15.98 -4.62 -6.70
N ARG A 73 -14.99 -5.04 -7.50
CA ARG A 73 -15.20 -5.87 -8.69
C ARG A 73 -15.89 -7.20 -8.35
N ARG A 74 -15.49 -7.85 -7.26
CA ARG A 74 -16.08 -9.12 -6.81
C ARG A 74 -17.53 -8.94 -6.39
N VAL A 75 -17.81 -7.93 -5.55
CA VAL A 75 -19.15 -7.62 -5.08
C VAL A 75 -20.09 -7.29 -6.24
N LEU A 76 -19.65 -6.45 -7.18
CA LEU A 76 -20.43 -6.12 -8.39
C LEU A 76 -20.66 -7.32 -9.31
N SER A 77 -19.78 -8.34 -9.25
CA SER A 77 -19.94 -9.59 -10.00
C SER A 77 -20.73 -10.66 -9.25
N GLY A 78 -21.31 -10.33 -8.09
CA GLY A 78 -22.03 -11.29 -7.22
C GLY A 78 -21.12 -12.36 -6.60
N LYS A 79 -19.80 -12.18 -6.62
CA LYS A 79 -18.83 -13.12 -6.04
C LYS A 79 -18.47 -12.71 -4.61
N SER A 80 -18.12 -13.70 -3.79
CA SER A 80 -17.63 -13.43 -2.44
C SER A 80 -16.35 -12.57 -2.49
N PRO A 81 -16.20 -11.59 -1.57
CA PRO A 81 -14.99 -10.76 -1.51
C PRO A 81 -13.72 -11.57 -1.20
N PHE A 82 -13.85 -12.79 -0.66
CA PHE A 82 -12.73 -13.67 -0.31
C PHE A 82 -12.35 -14.67 -1.42
N THR A 83 -13.03 -14.64 -2.58
CA THR A 83 -12.69 -15.53 -3.69
C THR A 83 -11.36 -15.11 -4.34
N PRO A 84 -10.43 -16.04 -4.66
CA PRO A 84 -9.17 -15.71 -5.33
C PRO A 84 -9.40 -14.96 -6.64
N ASP A 85 -8.65 -13.88 -6.87
CA ASP A 85 -8.70 -13.09 -8.12
C ASP A 85 -7.27 -12.90 -8.65
N ARG A 86 -7.09 -13.01 -9.96
CA ARG A 86 -5.83 -12.67 -10.66
C ARG A 86 -5.88 -11.28 -11.29
N GLY A 87 -6.94 -10.51 -11.05
CA GLY A 87 -7.18 -9.20 -11.64
C GLY A 87 -6.38 -8.02 -11.08
N HIS A 88 -5.43 -8.26 -10.18
CA HIS A 88 -4.58 -7.22 -9.58
C HIS A 88 -3.79 -6.46 -10.66
N ILE A 89 -3.57 -5.16 -10.44
CA ILE A 89 -2.98 -4.26 -11.44
C ILE A 89 -1.62 -4.80 -11.95
N HIS A 90 -0.79 -5.35 -11.05
CA HIS A 90 0.52 -5.87 -11.41
C HIS A 90 0.42 -7.06 -12.39
N HIS A 91 -0.50 -8.01 -12.16
CA HIS A 91 -0.75 -9.12 -13.09
C HIS A 91 -1.24 -8.61 -14.43
N ARG A 92 -2.18 -7.66 -14.44
CA ARG A 92 -2.70 -7.08 -15.68
C ARG A 92 -1.64 -6.37 -16.52
N LEU A 93 -0.63 -5.76 -15.90
CA LEU A 93 0.48 -5.13 -16.60
C LEU A 93 1.46 -6.17 -17.16
N LEU A 94 1.75 -7.22 -16.39
CA LEU A 94 2.59 -8.33 -16.86
C LEU A 94 1.94 -9.07 -18.03
N ASP A 95 0.63 -9.34 -17.97
CA ASP A 95 -0.14 -10.00 -19.04
C ASP A 95 -0.16 -9.17 -20.35
N LYS A 96 0.03 -7.85 -20.24
CA LYS A 96 0.16 -6.92 -21.38
C LYS A 96 1.58 -6.85 -21.95
N GLY A 97 2.53 -7.63 -21.41
CA GLY A 97 3.92 -7.68 -21.87
C GLY A 97 4.84 -6.62 -21.25
N VAL A 98 4.42 -5.91 -20.20
CA VAL A 98 5.30 -4.99 -19.48
C VAL A 98 6.31 -5.78 -18.66
N SER A 99 7.59 -5.40 -18.70
CA SER A 99 8.62 -6.11 -17.93
C SER A 99 8.40 -5.96 -16.42
N GLN A 100 8.76 -7.00 -15.65
CA GLN A 100 8.57 -7.01 -14.19
C GLN A 100 9.22 -5.81 -13.49
N THR A 101 10.41 -5.38 -13.96
CA THR A 101 11.08 -4.18 -13.45
C THR A 101 10.30 -2.90 -13.76
N ALA A 102 9.74 -2.78 -14.97
CA ALA A 102 8.93 -1.62 -15.34
C ALA A 102 7.62 -1.57 -14.52
N VAL A 103 6.95 -2.71 -14.31
CA VAL A 103 5.77 -2.80 -13.44
C VAL A 103 6.13 -2.35 -12.02
N LEU A 104 7.23 -2.84 -11.47
CA LEU A 104 7.69 -2.46 -10.13
C LEU A 104 7.93 -0.95 -10.02
N LEU A 105 8.69 -0.36 -10.96
CA LEU A 105 8.98 1.07 -10.96
C LEU A 105 7.71 1.92 -11.10
N LEU A 106 6.78 1.54 -11.98
CA LEU A 106 5.53 2.26 -12.17
C LEU A 106 4.65 2.23 -10.92
N LEU A 107 4.51 1.06 -10.29
CA LEU A 107 3.70 0.93 -9.08
C LEU A 107 4.37 1.63 -7.89
N SER A 108 5.69 1.57 -7.77
CA SER A 108 6.43 2.32 -6.75
C SER A 108 6.30 3.84 -6.95
N ALA A 109 6.39 4.34 -8.19
CA ALA A 109 6.20 5.75 -8.49
C ALA A 109 4.78 6.22 -8.17
N ALA A 110 3.77 5.45 -8.59
CA ALA A 110 2.37 5.73 -8.26
C ALA A 110 2.12 5.73 -6.75
N HIS A 111 2.70 4.77 -6.02
CA HIS A 111 2.60 4.73 -4.56
C HIS A 111 3.28 5.93 -3.90
N GLY A 112 4.45 6.36 -4.40
CA GLY A 112 5.13 7.57 -3.96
C GLY A 112 4.28 8.84 -4.16
N LEU A 113 3.55 8.94 -5.27
CA LEU A 113 2.60 10.05 -5.51
C LEU A 113 1.43 10.03 -4.50
N CYS A 114 0.90 8.85 -4.18
CA CYS A 114 -0.15 8.73 -3.15
C CYS A 114 0.35 9.18 -1.78
N ILE A 115 1.56 8.76 -1.38
CA ILE A 115 2.18 9.20 -0.12
C ILE A 115 2.38 10.72 -0.11
N ALA A 116 2.89 11.30 -1.19
CA ALA A 116 3.08 12.75 -1.31
C ALA A 116 1.75 13.51 -1.16
N GLY A 117 0.68 13.03 -1.82
CA GLY A 117 -0.66 13.60 -1.67
C GLY A 117 -1.20 13.48 -0.25
N GLY A 118 -0.99 12.33 0.40
CA GLY A 118 -1.37 12.12 1.80
C GLY A 118 -0.63 13.06 2.77
N TYR A 119 0.66 13.28 2.53
CA TYR A 119 1.47 14.23 3.31
C TYR A 119 1.01 15.67 3.12
N VAL A 120 0.74 16.10 1.87
CA VAL A 120 0.21 17.45 1.60
C VAL A 120 -1.14 17.65 2.29
N LEU A 121 -2.04 16.67 2.21
CA LEU A 121 -3.33 16.73 2.89
C LEU A 121 -3.18 16.83 4.41
N LEU A 122 -2.24 16.07 4.98
CA LEU A 122 -1.92 16.12 6.41
C LEU A 122 -1.46 17.51 6.83
N VAL A 123 -0.56 18.12 6.06
CA VAL A 123 -0.02 19.47 6.34
C VAL A 123 -1.12 20.52 6.26
N VAL A 124 -1.96 20.48 5.21
CA VAL A 124 -3.06 21.44 5.01
C VAL A 124 -4.15 21.29 6.06
N ALA A 125 -4.44 20.07 6.51
CA ALA A 125 -5.43 19.86 7.56
C ALA A 125 -4.90 20.19 8.98
N GLY A 126 -3.57 20.26 9.12
CA GLY A 126 -2.89 20.60 10.37
C GLY A 126 -2.64 22.10 10.59
N SER A 127 -2.74 22.91 9.53
CA SER A 127 -2.69 24.38 9.55
C SER A 127 -4.06 25.00 9.77
#